data_AF-A0A0C9VF54-F1
#
_entry.id   AF-A0A0C9VF54-F1
#
_cell.length_a   1.000
_cell.length_b   1.000
_cell.length_c   1.000
_cell.angle_alpha   90.00
_cell.angle_beta   90.00
_cell.angle_gamma   90.00
#
_symmetry.space_group_name_H-M   'P 1'
#
loop_
_entity.id
_entity.type
_entity.pdbx_description
1 polymer ?
#
loop_
_entity_poly.entity_id
_entity_poly.type
_entity_poly.pdbx_seq_one_letter_code
_entity_poly.pdbx_strand_id
1 'polypeptide(L)'
;MQMAIKNRFSPEVPVGTTIMEIRDSLSAVFENGKGPSQDDWLMILLLNALIDDEYDWLRKDFLSFITTSNIKLTVKDIVKHIETEARKVKCIEEEAVLAAKTSCKRFEKKVCTNCKRTCHTAEECWAPGGGAEGKGPKCRDKRRKRVKQ
;
A
#
# COMPACT_ATOMS: atom_id res chain seq x y z
N MET A 1 -10.02 1.05 -30.09
CA MET A 1 -10.18 0.72 -28.67
C MET A 1 -10.31 1.96 -27.77
N GLN A 2 -9.30 2.85 -27.69
CA GLN A 2 -9.36 4.03 -26.81
C GLN A 2 -10.62 4.90 -27.00
N MET A 3 -11.08 5.08 -28.25
CA MET A 3 -12.34 5.78 -28.56
C MET A 3 -13.57 5.10 -27.92
N ALA A 4 -13.65 3.77 -27.96
CA ALA A 4 -14.77 3.03 -27.36
C ALA A 4 -14.77 3.12 -25.81
N ILE A 5 -13.59 3.25 -25.19
CA ILE A 5 -13.46 3.41 -23.74
C ILE A 5 -13.88 4.82 -23.28
N LYS A 6 -13.78 5.83 -24.16
CA LYS A 6 -14.16 7.22 -23.87
C LYS A 6 -15.67 7.45 -23.86
N ASN A 7 -16.45 6.64 -24.58
CA ASN A 7 -17.91 6.78 -24.59
C ASN A 7 -18.48 6.46 -23.20
N ARG A 8 -19.15 7.44 -22.61
CA ARG A 8 -19.75 7.38 -21.28
C ARG A 8 -21.12 8.02 -21.34
N PHE A 9 -22.10 7.39 -20.70
CA PHE A 9 -23.36 8.05 -20.42
C PHE A 9 -23.10 9.20 -19.44
N SER A 10 -23.60 10.38 -19.80
CA SER A 10 -23.54 11.59 -18.98
C SER A 10 -24.94 12.18 -18.91
N PRO A 11 -25.34 12.81 -17.79
CA PRO A 11 -26.60 13.53 -17.71
C PRO A 11 -26.69 14.71 -18.69
N GLU A 12 -25.56 15.18 -19.23
CA GLU A 12 -25.47 16.32 -20.15
C GLU A 12 -25.69 15.95 -21.62
N VAL A 13 -25.55 14.66 -21.97
CA VAL A 13 -25.63 14.16 -23.35
C VAL A 13 -26.84 13.25 -23.49
N PRO A 14 -27.72 13.46 -24.48
CA PRO A 14 -28.83 12.55 -24.73
C PRO A 14 -28.36 11.10 -24.92
N VAL A 15 -28.98 10.16 -24.22
CA VAL A 15 -28.64 8.73 -24.25
C VAL A 15 -28.56 8.19 -25.68
N GLY A 16 -29.48 8.61 -26.56
CA GLY A 16 -29.51 8.19 -27.97
C GLY A 16 -28.23 8.55 -28.74
N THR A 17 -27.65 9.72 -28.46
CA THR A 17 -26.39 10.17 -29.08
C THR A 17 -25.24 9.26 -28.67
N THR A 18 -25.10 8.99 -27.37
CA THR A 18 -24.04 8.09 -26.87
C THR A 18 -24.20 6.66 -27.43
N ILE A 19 -25.43 6.15 -27.56
CA ILE A 19 -25.69 4.83 -28.17
C ILE A 19 -25.27 4.81 -29.64
N MET A 20 -25.58 5.86 -30.40
CA MET A 20 -25.13 5.99 -31.79
C MET A 20 -23.61 5.98 -31.90
N GLU A 21 -22.92 6.80 -31.09
CA GLU A 21 -21.44 6.86 -31.10
C GLU A 21 -20.80 5.51 -30.75
N ILE A 22 -21.41 4.76 -29.83
CA ILE A 22 -20.97 3.39 -29.51
C ILE A 22 -21.19 2.45 -30.70
N ARG A 23 -22.36 2.52 -31.36
CA ARG A 23 -22.65 1.69 -32.54
C ARG A 23 -21.73 2.01 -33.70
N ASP A 24 -21.47 3.28 -33.98
CA ASP A 24 -20.55 3.69 -35.04
C ASP A 24 -19.12 3.23 -34.75
N SER A 25 -18.69 3.35 -33.49
CA SER A 25 -17.39 2.82 -33.03
C SER A 25 -17.30 1.30 -33.20
N LEU A 26 -18.41 0.58 -32.98
CA LEU A 26 -18.49 -0.87 -33.15
C LEU A 26 -18.48 -1.25 -34.64
N SER A 27 -19.29 -0.60 -35.47
CA SER A 27 -19.34 -0.84 -36.92
C SER A 27 -17.96 -0.60 -37.55
N ALA A 28 -17.26 0.47 -37.17
CA ALA A 28 -15.91 0.75 -37.63
C ALA A 28 -14.89 -0.37 -37.32
N VAL A 29 -15.13 -1.18 -36.28
CA VAL A 29 -14.28 -2.32 -35.93
C VAL A 29 -14.56 -3.52 -36.84
N PHE A 30 -15.83 -3.75 -37.22
CA PHE A 30 -16.24 -4.87 -38.06
C PHE A 30 -16.08 -4.58 -39.56
N GLU A 31 -16.27 -3.34 -40.01
CA GLU A 31 -16.18 -2.94 -41.42
C GLU A 31 -14.73 -2.77 -41.89
N ASN A 32 -13.85 -2.25 -41.03
CA ASN A 32 -12.43 -2.03 -41.38
C ASN A 32 -11.54 -3.27 -41.18
N GLY A 33 -12.11 -4.42 -40.85
CA GLY A 33 -11.41 -5.71 -40.72
C GLY A 33 -10.34 -5.77 -39.63
N LYS A 34 -10.26 -4.77 -38.75
CA LYS A 34 -9.27 -4.72 -37.67
C LYS A 34 -9.99 -4.69 -36.32
N GLY A 35 -10.44 -5.87 -35.92
CA GLY A 35 -10.92 -6.17 -34.58
C GLY A 35 -9.93 -5.74 -33.49
N PRO A 36 -10.37 -5.60 -32.22
CA PRO A 36 -9.46 -5.41 -31.11
C PRO A 36 -8.49 -6.59 -31.06
N SER A 37 -7.22 -6.31 -30.79
CA SER A 37 -6.23 -7.36 -30.58
C SER A 37 -6.55 -8.18 -29.32
N GLN A 38 -5.89 -9.34 -29.16
CA GLN A 38 -5.99 -10.12 -27.92
C GLN A 38 -5.62 -9.28 -26.69
N ASP A 39 -4.61 -8.43 -26.81
CA ASP A 39 -4.19 -7.52 -25.74
C ASP A 39 -5.28 -6.49 -25.41
N ASP A 40 -5.95 -5.93 -26.43
CA ASP A 40 -7.06 -5.01 -26.23
C ASP A 40 -8.21 -5.69 -25.48
N TRP A 41 -8.54 -6.93 -25.84
CA TRP A 41 -9.57 -7.71 -25.14
C TRP A 41 -9.17 -8.00 -23.69
N LEU A 42 -7.93 -8.41 -23.45
CA LEU A 42 -7.45 -8.69 -22.10
C LEU A 42 -7.49 -7.44 -21.22
N MET A 43 -7.11 -6.27 -21.74
CA MET A 43 -7.23 -5.01 -20.99
C MET A 43 -8.68 -4.70 -20.61
N ILE A 44 -9.65 -4.90 -21.51
CA ILE A 44 -11.07 -4.67 -21.20
C ILE A 44 -11.53 -5.62 -20.09
N LEU A 45 -11.16 -6.89 -20.17
CA LEU A 45 -11.53 -7.89 -19.15
C LEU A 45 -10.91 -7.57 -17.79
N LEU A 46 -9.65 -7.15 -17.75
CA LEU A 46 -8.99 -6.73 -16.51
C LEU A 46 -9.68 -5.49 -15.91
N LEU A 47 -9.97 -4.47 -16.71
CA LEU A 47 -10.68 -3.28 -16.23
C LEU A 47 -12.09 -3.60 -15.73
N ASN A 48 -12.76 -4.58 -16.34
CA ASN A 48 -14.07 -5.04 -15.91
C ASN A 48 -14.01 -5.86 -14.60
N ALA A 49 -12.94 -6.63 -14.41
CA ALA A 49 -12.72 -7.39 -13.17
C ALA A 49 -12.40 -6.48 -11.96
N LEU A 50 -11.94 -5.25 -12.21
CA LEU A 50 -11.72 -4.23 -11.17
C LEU A 50 -12.98 -3.43 -10.82
N ILE A 51 -14.16 -3.79 -11.37
CA ILE A 51 -15.44 -3.20 -11.01
C ILE A 51 -15.88 -3.82 -9.68
N ASP A 52 -15.21 -3.41 -8.60
CA ASP A 52 -15.55 -3.74 -7.21
C ASP A 52 -15.09 -2.57 -6.32
N ASP A 53 -15.78 -2.31 -5.21
CA ASP A 53 -15.54 -1.16 -4.33
C ASP A 53 -14.08 -1.06 -3.86
N GLU A 54 -13.43 -2.21 -3.63
CA GLU A 54 -12.03 -2.26 -3.18
C GLU A 54 -11.02 -1.81 -4.24
N TYR A 55 -11.32 -2.01 -5.52
CA TYR A 55 -10.39 -1.77 -6.64
C TYR A 55 -10.91 -0.76 -7.68
N ASP A 56 -12.11 -0.18 -7.48
CA ASP A 56 -12.67 0.79 -8.43
C ASP A 56 -11.83 2.07 -8.53
N TRP A 57 -11.11 2.43 -7.46
CA TRP A 57 -10.13 3.52 -7.51
C TRP A 57 -9.00 3.22 -8.53
N LEU A 58 -8.54 1.97 -8.58
CA LEU A 58 -7.48 1.51 -9.48
C LEU A 58 -7.98 1.48 -10.92
N ARG A 59 -9.21 1.01 -11.11
CA ARG A 59 -9.91 1.09 -12.40
C ARG A 59 -10.03 2.53 -12.88
N LYS A 60 -10.46 3.46 -12.03
CA LYS A 60 -10.58 4.89 -12.35
C LYS A 60 -9.24 5.50 -12.74
N ASP A 61 -8.16 5.12 -12.05
CA ASP A 61 -6.80 5.57 -12.37
C ASP A 61 -6.38 5.12 -13.77
N PHE A 62 -6.54 3.83 -14.10
CA PHE A 62 -6.27 3.34 -15.47
C PHE A 62 -7.16 3.99 -16.52
N LEU A 63 -8.45 4.19 -16.23
CA LEU A 63 -9.35 4.89 -17.15
C LEU A 63 -8.88 6.32 -17.38
N SER A 64 -8.46 7.04 -16.33
CA SER A 64 -7.87 8.37 -16.44
C SER A 64 -6.63 8.37 -17.34
N PHE A 65 -5.74 7.39 -17.18
CA PHE A 65 -4.58 7.25 -18.06
C PHE A 65 -4.99 7.05 -19.53
N ILE A 66 -5.99 6.22 -19.80
CA ILE A 66 -6.49 5.95 -21.15
C ILE A 66 -7.20 7.19 -21.76
N THR A 67 -7.92 7.96 -20.95
CA THR A 67 -8.73 9.08 -21.45
C THR A 67 -7.95 10.38 -21.58
N THR A 68 -7.03 10.64 -20.66
CA THR A 68 -6.40 11.96 -20.44
C THR A 68 -5.00 12.04 -21.05
N SER A 69 -4.26 10.94 -21.04
CA SER A 69 -2.89 10.90 -21.54
C SER A 69 -2.82 10.27 -22.94
N ASN A 70 -1.97 10.83 -23.81
CA ASN A 70 -1.61 10.22 -25.10
C ASN A 70 -0.63 9.03 -24.93
N ILE A 71 -0.55 8.50 -23.70
CA ILE A 71 0.36 7.42 -23.32
C ILE A 71 -0.32 6.10 -23.67
N LYS A 72 0.42 5.26 -24.39
CA LYS A 72 -0.04 3.92 -24.73
C LYS A 72 0.10 3.01 -23.52
N LEU A 73 -0.96 2.89 -22.73
CA LEU A 73 -1.05 1.90 -21.67
C LEU A 73 -1.06 0.50 -22.27
N THR A 74 -0.21 -0.40 -21.75
CA THR A 74 -0.15 -1.80 -22.20
C THR A 74 -0.73 -2.76 -21.16
N VAL A 75 -1.09 -3.97 -21.59
CA VAL A 75 -1.51 -5.07 -20.68
C VAL A 75 -0.47 -5.28 -19.58
N LYS A 76 0.82 -5.26 -19.92
CA LYS A 76 1.90 -5.50 -18.97
C LYS A 76 1.94 -4.45 -17.87
N ASP A 77 1.66 -3.20 -18.21
CA ASP A 77 1.61 -2.11 -17.23
C ASP A 77 0.45 -2.29 -16.27
N ILE A 78 -0.74 -2.65 -16.80
CA ILE A 78 -1.94 -2.93 -15.99
C ILE A 78 -1.68 -4.09 -15.04
N VAL A 79 -1.22 -5.24 -15.55
CA VAL A 79 -0.95 -6.43 -14.74
C VAL A 79 0.09 -6.12 -13.66
N LYS A 80 1.21 -5.50 -14.02
CA LYS A 80 2.27 -5.15 -13.07
C LYS A 80 1.74 -4.25 -11.95
N HIS A 81 0.89 -3.29 -12.28
CA HIS A 81 0.35 -2.36 -11.31
C HIS A 81 -0.68 -3.03 -10.38
N ILE A 82 -1.59 -3.85 -10.93
CA ILE A 82 -2.51 -4.69 -10.14
C ILE A 82 -1.74 -5.58 -9.14
N GLU A 83 -0.72 -6.31 -9.61
CA GLU A 83 0.09 -7.15 -8.72
C GLU A 83 0.83 -6.36 -7.65
N THR A 84 1.27 -5.14 -7.96
CA THR A 84 1.99 -4.28 -7.02
C THR A 84 1.05 -3.83 -5.91
N GLU A 85 -0.17 -3.43 -6.23
CA GLU A 85 -1.17 -3.06 -5.23
C GLU A 85 -1.61 -4.26 -4.38
N ALA A 86 -1.84 -5.43 -5.01
CA ALA A 86 -2.16 -6.66 -4.28
C ALA A 86 -1.05 -7.05 -3.28
N ARG A 87 0.22 -6.86 -3.65
CA ARG A 87 1.36 -7.09 -2.74
C ARG A 87 1.37 -6.10 -1.57
N LYS A 88 1.07 -4.82 -1.81
CA LYS A 88 1.03 -3.81 -0.74
C LYS A 88 -0.05 -4.13 0.30
N VAL A 89 -1.24 -4.51 -0.14
CA VAL A 89 -2.33 -4.92 0.77
C VAL A 89 -1.87 -6.07 1.66
N LYS A 90 -1.26 -7.11 1.06
CA LYS A 90 -0.75 -8.26 1.80
C LYS A 90 0.35 -7.90 2.80
N CYS A 91 1.30 -7.03 2.44
CA CYS A 91 2.35 -6.59 3.37
C CYS A 91 1.79 -5.81 4.56
N ILE A 92 0.78 -4.95 4.33
CA ILE A 92 0.13 -4.20 5.41
C ILE A 92 -0.59 -5.15 6.38
N GLU A 93 -1.27 -6.17 5.87
CA GLU A 93 -1.91 -7.20 6.71
C GLU A 93 -0.88 -8.00 7.51
N GLU A 94 0.21 -8.42 6.89
CA GLU A 94 1.30 -9.15 7.56
C GLU A 94 1.96 -8.30 8.66
N GLU A 95 2.21 -7.01 8.39
CA GLU A 95 2.75 -6.06 9.37
C GLU A 95 1.76 -5.79 10.51
N ALA A 96 0.46 -5.66 10.23
CA ALA A 96 -0.58 -5.50 11.24
C ALA A 96 -0.67 -6.73 12.16
N VAL A 97 -0.55 -7.94 11.61
CA VAL A 97 -0.51 -9.19 12.38
C VAL A 97 0.76 -9.28 13.24
N LEU A 98 1.90 -8.84 12.72
CA LEU A 98 3.17 -8.77 13.48
C LEU A 98 3.12 -7.72 14.61
N ALA A 99 2.51 -6.56 14.36
CA ALA A 99 2.29 -5.51 15.35
C ALA A 99 1.33 -5.99 16.48
N ALA A 100 0.25 -6.69 16.11
CA ALA A 100 -0.65 -7.29 17.08
C ALA A 100 0.07 -8.31 17.99
N LYS A 101 0.94 -9.16 17.42
CA LYS A 101 1.73 -10.15 18.19
C LYS A 101 2.79 -9.50 19.10
N THR A 102 3.35 -8.36 18.72
CA THR A 102 4.37 -7.66 19.53
C THR A 102 3.79 -6.75 20.61
N SER A 103 2.53 -6.31 20.48
CA SER A 103 1.85 -5.47 21.47
C SER A 103 1.46 -6.17 22.78
N CYS A 104 1.59 -7.50 22.88
CA CYS A 104 1.22 -8.28 24.06
C CYS A 104 2.28 -8.38 25.18
N LYS A 105 3.36 -7.58 25.16
CA LYS A 105 4.27 -7.47 26.32
C LYS A 105 4.11 -6.10 27.00
N ARG A 106 3.06 -5.96 27.81
CA ARG A 106 3.09 -5.01 28.93
C ARG A 106 4.22 -5.46 29.86
N PHE A 107 5.40 -4.88 29.69
CA PHE A 107 6.45 -5.00 30.69
C PHE A 107 5.92 -4.35 31.96
N GLU A 108 5.52 -5.17 32.94
CA GLU A 108 5.32 -4.69 34.30
C GLU A 108 6.57 -3.93 34.71
N LYS A 109 6.40 -2.65 35.08
CA LYS A 109 7.50 -1.76 35.42
C LYS A 109 8.11 -2.21 36.74
N LYS A 110 8.96 -3.25 36.72
CA LYS A 110 9.75 -3.66 37.89
C LYS A 110 10.59 -2.46 38.36
N VAL A 111 10.46 -2.12 39.65
CA VAL A 111 11.20 -1.02 40.29
C VAL A 111 12.37 -1.62 41.06
N CYS A 112 13.56 -1.10 40.82
CA CYS A 112 14.77 -1.51 41.51
C CYS A 112 14.74 -1.03 42.97
N THR A 113 14.86 -1.94 43.93
CA THR A 113 14.86 -1.60 45.36
C THR A 113 16.16 -0.91 45.82
N ASN A 114 17.25 -1.03 45.06
CA ASN A 114 18.52 -0.33 45.35
C ASN A 114 18.51 1.13 44.84
N CYS A 115 18.35 1.35 43.53
CA CYS A 115 18.46 2.69 42.94
C CYS A 115 17.12 3.40 42.69
N LYS A 116 15.99 2.76 43.02
CA LYS A 116 14.62 3.27 42.89
C LYS A 116 14.20 3.64 41.46
N ARG A 117 14.89 3.13 40.44
CA ARG A 117 14.56 3.32 39.02
C ARG A 117 13.77 2.15 38.47
N THR A 118 12.95 2.40 37.45
CA THR A 118 12.17 1.36 36.76
C THR A 118 13.03 0.55 35.78
N CYS A 119 12.49 -0.59 35.34
CA CYS A 119 13.00 -1.46 34.28
C CYS A 119 14.10 -2.46 34.67
N HIS A 120 14.46 -2.59 35.95
CA HIS A 120 15.41 -3.61 36.43
C HIS A 120 15.18 -3.92 37.92
N THR A 121 15.65 -5.07 38.39
CA THR A 121 15.65 -5.43 39.83
C THR A 121 16.94 -4.95 40.52
N ALA A 122 17.03 -5.06 41.85
CA ALA A 122 18.27 -4.76 42.59
C ALA A 122 19.44 -5.68 42.20
N GLU A 123 19.15 -6.92 41.81
CA GLU A 123 20.14 -7.90 41.34
C GLU A 123 20.77 -7.47 40.00
N GLU A 124 19.96 -6.88 39.11
CA GLU A 124 20.39 -6.38 37.81
C GLU A 124 20.97 -4.95 37.87
N CYS A 125 21.05 -4.35 39.07
CA CYS A 125 21.43 -2.96 39.25
C CYS A 125 22.95 -2.76 39.15
N TRP A 126 23.38 -1.86 38.25
CA TRP A 126 24.78 -1.47 38.09
C TRP A 126 25.22 -0.32 39.03
N ALA A 127 24.30 0.23 39.82
CA ALA A 127 24.64 1.25 40.80
C ALA A 127 25.47 0.66 41.95
N PRO A 128 26.23 1.49 42.69
CA PRO A 128 26.90 1.04 43.90
C PRO A 128 25.91 0.36 44.85
N GLY A 129 26.31 -0.77 45.44
CA GLY A 129 25.46 -1.61 46.28
C GLY A 129 24.40 -2.43 45.53
N GLY A 130 24.48 -2.51 44.19
CA GLY A 130 23.60 -3.33 43.36
C GLY A 130 24.20 -4.69 43.04
N GLY A 131 23.37 -5.70 42.76
CA GLY A 131 23.84 -7.07 42.49
C GLY A 131 24.71 -7.21 41.24
N ALA A 132 24.66 -6.22 40.34
CA ALA A 132 25.48 -6.15 39.14
C ALA A 132 26.39 -4.91 39.14
N GLU A 133 26.79 -4.43 40.32
CA GLU A 133 27.69 -3.29 40.46
C GLU A 133 28.91 -3.41 39.53
N GLY A 134 29.22 -2.33 38.80
CA GLY A 134 30.37 -2.28 37.89
C GLY A 134 30.18 -3.01 36.55
N LYS A 135 29.10 -3.76 36.34
CA LYS A 135 28.83 -4.48 35.07
C LYS A 135 28.08 -3.65 34.02
N GLY A 136 27.94 -2.34 34.25
CA GLY A 136 27.23 -1.44 33.34
C GLY A 136 27.99 -1.13 32.04
N PRO A 137 27.29 -0.69 30.98
CA PRO A 137 27.91 -0.29 29.71
C PRO A 137 28.95 0.80 29.93
N LYS A 138 30.16 0.59 29.38
CA LYS A 138 31.34 1.48 29.50
C LYS A 138 31.06 2.95 29.13
N CYS A 139 30.00 3.21 28.36
CA CYS A 139 29.57 4.54 27.95
C CYS A 139 29.11 5.42 29.13
N ARG A 140 28.59 4.83 30.22
CA ARG A 140 28.06 5.58 31.37
C ARG A 140 29.13 6.02 32.39
N ASP A 141 30.30 5.40 32.40
CA ASP A 141 31.39 5.72 33.34
C ASP A 141 31.99 7.11 33.12
N LYS A 142 31.99 7.60 31.86
CA LYS A 142 32.55 8.92 31.53
C LYS A 142 31.77 10.09 32.16
N ARG A 143 30.49 9.90 32.52
CA ARG A 143 29.64 10.97 33.08
C ARG A 143 29.78 11.13 34.60
N ARG A 144 30.15 10.06 35.33
CA ARG A 144 30.31 10.10 36.80
C ARG A 144 31.64 10.72 37.25
N LYS A 145 32.71 10.61 36.44
CA LYS A 145 34.02 11.21 36.77
C LYS A 145 34.06 12.74 36.66
N ARG A 146 33.12 13.37 35.94
CA ARG A 146 33.03 14.84 35.79
C ARG A 146 32.30 15.57 36.93
N VAL A 147 31.66 14.84 37.85
CA VAL A 147 30.85 15.45 38.94
C VAL A 147 31.59 15.39 40.29
N LYS A 148 32.85 14.95 40.32
CA LYS A 148 33.71 14.95 41.51
C LYS A 148 35.03 15.72 41.29
N GLN A 149 34.97 16.81 40.53
CA GLN A 149 36.01 17.85 40.52
C GLN A 149 35.42 19.12 41.10
#